data_AF-A0A956E5V5-F1
#
_entry.id   AF-A0A956E5V5-F1
#
_cell.length_a   1.000
_cell.length_b   1.000
_cell.length_c   1.000
_cell.angle_alpha   90.00
_cell.angle_beta   90.00
_cell.angle_gamma   90.00
#
_symmetry.space_group_name_H-M   'P 1'
#
loop_
_entity.id
_entity.type
_entity.pdbx_description
1 polymer ?
#
loop_
_entity_poly.entity_id
_entity_poly.type
_entity_poly.pdbx_seq_one_letter_code
_entity_poly.pdbx_strand_id
1 'polypeptide(L)'
;MFRGALLLALPLAWCLFAASAQAEQLQPKMLGDTRLESQAGSSSLTWKAEHESGPEPTYELQRATDPDFENPKTLYRGPDQGRFVSGMLDGSYYYRVRARQGEAAWSTWSEPQELVVTHWSRTRALGLMAVGALVFLAIVFVVLNGTRKVEPS
;
A
#
# COMPACT_ATOMS: atom_id res chain seq x y z
N MET A 1 15.60 -68.37 18.67
CA MET A 1 14.23 -68.17 18.13
C MET A 1 13.66 -66.90 18.76
N PHE A 2 12.90 -66.08 18.02
CA PHE A 2 12.60 -64.62 18.20
C PHE A 2 13.70 -63.71 17.65
N ARG A 3 13.78 -63.30 16.37
CA ARG A 3 12.79 -62.81 15.36
C ARG A 3 12.04 -61.53 15.77
N GLY A 4 12.24 -60.46 14.99
CA GLY A 4 11.31 -59.33 14.83
C GLY A 4 11.92 -57.98 15.20
N ALA A 5 12.58 -57.26 14.30
CA ALA A 5 11.95 -56.30 13.37
C ALA A 5 11.39 -55.06 14.09
N LEU A 6 12.24 -54.05 14.33
CA LEU A 6 11.80 -52.70 14.68
C LEU A 6 12.75 -51.63 14.08
N LEU A 7 12.99 -51.73 12.78
CA LEU A 7 13.53 -50.65 11.97
C LEU A 7 12.63 -50.61 10.74
N LEU A 8 12.18 -49.43 10.30
CA LEU A 8 11.29 -49.13 9.15
C LEU A 8 9.85 -48.71 9.53
N ALA A 9 9.67 -47.58 10.23
CA ALA A 9 8.38 -46.87 10.24
C ALA A 9 8.54 -45.33 10.21
N LEU A 10 9.67 -44.83 9.70
CA LEU A 10 10.05 -43.41 9.76
C LEU A 10 10.28 -42.68 8.42
N PRO A 11 9.84 -43.13 7.21
CA PRO A 11 9.94 -42.28 6.03
C PRO A 11 8.64 -41.51 5.69
N LEU A 12 7.47 -41.93 6.18
CA LEU A 12 6.17 -41.41 5.70
C LEU A 12 5.72 -40.10 6.36
N ALA A 13 6.20 -39.79 7.57
CA ALA A 13 5.86 -38.54 8.25
C ALA A 13 6.62 -37.32 7.67
N TRP A 14 7.70 -37.53 6.91
CA TRP A 14 8.52 -36.46 6.36
C TRP A 14 7.96 -35.83 5.08
N CYS A 15 7.24 -36.58 4.25
CA CYS A 15 6.69 -36.05 3.00
C CYS A 15 5.50 -35.10 3.21
N LEU A 16 4.71 -35.30 4.27
CA LEU A 16 3.57 -34.43 4.56
C LEU A 16 3.98 -33.08 5.15
N PHE A 17 5.11 -33.02 5.87
CA PHE A 17 5.61 -31.77 6.46
C PHE A 17 6.28 -30.85 5.44
N ALA A 18 6.93 -31.42 4.41
CA ALA A 18 7.59 -30.63 3.37
C ALA A 18 6.61 -29.89 2.45
N ALA A 19 5.45 -30.48 2.14
CA ALA A 19 4.45 -29.85 1.28
C ALA A 19 3.78 -28.63 1.93
N SER A 20 3.55 -28.67 3.25
CA SER A 20 3.01 -27.53 4.00
C SER A 20 4.03 -26.40 4.19
N ALA A 21 5.32 -26.72 4.36
CA ALA A 21 6.37 -25.72 4.49
C ALA A 21 6.59 -24.92 3.20
N GLN A 22 6.51 -25.59 2.04
CA GLN A 22 6.65 -24.94 0.74
C GLN A 22 5.55 -23.88 0.47
N ALA A 23 4.33 -24.11 0.97
CA ALA A 23 3.20 -23.20 0.78
C ALA A 23 3.27 -21.94 1.68
N GLU A 24 3.92 -22.05 2.84
CA GLU A 24 4.18 -20.92 3.74
C GLU A 24 5.24 -19.97 3.16
N GLN A 25 6.24 -20.53 2.46
CA GLN A 25 7.35 -19.76 1.90
C GLN A 25 6.96 -18.87 0.71
N LEU A 26 5.95 -19.27 -0.08
CA LEU A 26 5.42 -18.48 -1.20
C LEU A 26 4.37 -17.44 -0.77
N GLN A 27 4.21 -17.18 0.54
CA GLN A 27 3.31 -16.13 1.00
C GLN A 27 3.92 -14.75 0.69
N PRO A 28 3.31 -13.96 -0.20
CA PRO A 28 3.82 -12.64 -0.49
C PRO A 28 3.62 -11.73 0.72
N LYS A 29 4.65 -10.95 1.03
CA LYS A 29 4.61 -9.89 2.04
C LYS A 29 4.54 -8.54 1.35
N MET A 30 3.57 -7.71 1.75
CA MET A 30 3.55 -6.30 1.36
C MET A 30 4.75 -5.60 2.03
N LEU A 31 5.48 -4.81 1.25
CA LEU A 31 6.59 -4.02 1.76
C LEU A 31 6.09 -2.64 2.20
N GLY A 32 6.66 -2.14 3.28
CA GLY A 32 6.28 -0.88 3.90
C GLY A 32 5.44 -1.08 5.16
N ASP A 33 4.81 0.00 5.61
CA ASP A 33 4.00 0.00 6.83
C ASP A 33 2.63 -0.65 6.59
N THR A 34 2.10 -1.34 7.59
CA THR A 34 0.75 -1.94 7.56
C THR A 34 -0.33 -0.90 7.29
N ARG A 35 -0.11 0.35 7.69
CA ARG A 35 -0.99 1.49 7.42
C ARG A 35 -0.21 2.61 6.76
N LEU A 36 -0.67 2.98 5.57
CA LEU A 36 -0.16 4.10 4.79
C LEU A 36 -1.18 5.24 4.82
N GLU A 37 -0.70 6.48 4.81
CA GLU A 37 -1.55 7.65 4.64
C GLU A 37 -1.13 8.40 3.38
N SER A 38 -2.08 8.62 2.46
CA SER A 38 -1.82 9.39 1.24
C SER A 38 -2.61 10.68 1.24
N GLN A 39 -1.87 11.76 1.00
CA GLN A 39 -2.37 13.13 0.97
C GLN A 39 -2.64 13.64 -0.45
N ALA A 40 -2.15 12.90 -1.45
CA ALA A 40 -2.19 13.25 -2.86
C ALA A 40 -3.07 12.28 -3.67
N GLY A 41 -3.81 11.37 -3.00
CA GLY A 41 -4.63 10.36 -3.66
C GLY A 41 -3.80 9.37 -4.50
N SER A 42 -2.52 9.22 -4.20
CA SER A 42 -1.61 8.29 -4.88
C SER A 42 -0.66 7.60 -3.91
N SER A 43 -0.29 6.37 -4.23
CA SER A 43 0.64 5.56 -3.43
C SER A 43 1.32 4.50 -4.29
N SER A 44 2.56 4.15 -3.96
CA SER A 44 3.29 3.03 -4.56
C SER A 44 3.20 1.82 -3.63
N LEU A 45 2.53 0.77 -4.09
CA LEU A 45 2.45 -0.51 -3.39
C LEU A 45 3.57 -1.42 -3.91
N THR A 46 4.28 -2.10 -3.03
CA THR A 46 5.34 -3.04 -3.39
C THR A 46 5.19 -4.30 -2.55
N TRP A 47 5.51 -5.45 -3.12
CA TRP A 47 5.42 -6.74 -2.44
C TRP A 47 6.53 -7.67 -2.90
N LYS A 48 6.85 -8.66 -2.06
CA LYS A 48 7.80 -9.73 -2.40
C LYS A 48 7.30 -11.05 -1.85
N ALA A 49 7.42 -12.12 -2.62
CA ALA A 49 7.35 -13.49 -2.11
C ALA A 49 8.76 -14.08 -2.10
N GLU A 50 9.07 -14.83 -1.06
CA GLU A 50 10.26 -15.66 -1.07
C GLU A 50 10.02 -16.88 -1.97
N HIS A 51 11.03 -17.25 -2.74
CA HIS A 51 10.97 -18.42 -3.60
C HIS A 51 12.36 -19.01 -3.78
N GLU A 52 12.51 -20.31 -3.54
CA GLU A 52 13.82 -20.97 -3.50
C GLU A 52 14.32 -21.38 -4.89
N SER A 53 13.47 -21.96 -5.75
CA SER A 53 13.85 -22.42 -7.10
C SER A 53 12.66 -22.86 -7.92
N GLY A 54 12.53 -22.37 -9.16
CA GLY A 54 11.38 -22.65 -10.03
C GLY A 54 11.01 -21.47 -10.94
N PRO A 55 9.85 -21.53 -11.63
CA PRO A 55 9.39 -20.46 -12.50
C PRO A 55 9.08 -19.18 -11.70
N GLU A 56 9.13 -18.03 -12.36
CA GLU A 56 8.83 -16.75 -11.72
C GLU A 56 7.41 -16.74 -11.13
N PRO A 57 7.22 -16.25 -9.89
CA PRO A 57 5.90 -16.16 -9.29
C PRO A 57 5.05 -15.12 -10.02
N THR A 58 3.79 -15.47 -10.25
CA THR A 58 2.75 -14.53 -10.67
C THR A 58 2.00 -14.04 -9.44
N TYR A 59 1.83 -12.74 -9.33
CA TYR A 59 1.11 -12.08 -8.26
C TYR A 59 -0.29 -11.69 -8.69
N GLU A 60 -1.20 -11.64 -7.73
CA GLU A 60 -2.52 -11.03 -7.86
C GLU A 60 -2.75 -10.04 -6.73
N LEU A 61 -2.98 -8.77 -7.09
CA LEU A 61 -3.29 -7.70 -6.15
C LEU A 61 -4.79 -7.40 -6.17
N GLN A 62 -5.40 -7.41 -4.98
CA GLN A 62 -6.78 -7.00 -4.78
C GLN A 62 -6.87 -5.76 -3.91
N ARG A 63 -7.92 -4.98 -4.14
CA ARG A 63 -8.31 -3.84 -3.31
C ARG A 63 -9.77 -3.96 -2.87
N ALA A 64 -10.03 -3.70 -1.61
CA ALA A 64 -11.37 -3.53 -1.05
C ALA A 64 -11.51 -2.18 -0.35
N THR A 65 -12.75 -1.81 -0.04
CA THR A 65 -13.09 -0.64 0.81
C THR A 65 -13.48 -1.05 2.24
N ASP A 66 -13.53 -2.36 2.48
CA ASP A 66 -13.83 -3.02 3.73
C ASP A 66 -12.68 -3.96 4.12
N PRO A 67 -12.43 -4.17 5.42
CA PRO A 67 -11.32 -5.02 5.89
C PRO A 67 -11.55 -6.51 5.63
N ASP A 68 -12.81 -6.94 5.45
CA ASP A 68 -13.20 -8.35 5.26
C ASP A 68 -13.08 -8.80 3.80
N PHE A 69 -12.85 -7.86 2.88
CA PHE A 69 -12.82 -8.06 1.43
C PHE A 69 -14.09 -8.75 0.91
N GLU A 70 -15.28 -8.24 1.28
CA GLU A 70 -16.58 -8.73 0.83
C GLU A 70 -16.78 -8.52 -0.68
N ASN A 71 -16.35 -7.37 -1.20
CA ASN A 71 -16.42 -7.05 -2.63
C ASN A 71 -15.06 -6.56 -3.18
N PRO A 72 -14.05 -7.45 -3.27
CA PRO A 72 -12.71 -7.05 -3.65
C PRO A 72 -12.59 -6.89 -5.16
N LYS A 73 -11.91 -5.83 -5.58
CA LYS A 73 -11.55 -5.58 -6.98
C LYS A 73 -10.12 -6.01 -7.24
N THR A 74 -9.91 -6.92 -8.18
CA THR A 74 -8.57 -7.25 -8.69
C THR A 74 -8.01 -6.06 -9.48
N LEU A 75 -6.88 -5.52 -9.04
CA LEU A 75 -6.21 -4.38 -9.66
C LEU A 75 -5.07 -4.80 -10.58
N TYR A 76 -4.44 -5.94 -10.28
CA TYR A 76 -3.28 -6.40 -11.03
C TYR A 76 -3.17 -7.93 -10.97
N ARG A 77 -2.70 -8.51 -12.08
CA ARG A 77 -2.30 -9.92 -12.17
C ARG A 77 -1.12 -10.05 -13.12
N GLY A 78 0.02 -10.55 -12.65
CA GLY A 78 1.25 -10.66 -13.44
C GLY A 78 2.51 -10.82 -12.58
N PRO A 79 3.71 -10.84 -13.18
CA PRO A 79 4.97 -11.09 -12.47
C PRO A 79 5.53 -9.87 -11.71
N ASP A 80 4.98 -8.67 -11.93
CA ASP A 80 5.50 -7.45 -11.31
C ASP A 80 5.33 -7.48 -9.79
N GLN A 81 6.31 -6.87 -9.11
CA GLN A 81 6.41 -6.80 -7.65
C GLN A 81 5.94 -5.46 -7.07
N GLY A 82 5.32 -4.63 -7.89
CA GLY A 82 4.85 -3.32 -7.46
C GLY A 82 3.80 -2.74 -8.39
N ARG A 83 2.98 -1.86 -7.81
CA ARG A 83 1.95 -1.13 -8.53
C ARG A 83 1.82 0.28 -7.98
N PHE A 84 1.85 1.25 -8.90
CA PHE A 84 1.43 2.61 -8.59
C PHE A 84 -0.09 2.72 -8.70
N VAL A 85 -0.72 3.21 -7.63
CA VAL A 85 -2.15 3.54 -7.58
C VAL A 85 -2.30 5.06 -7.49
N SER A 86 -3.23 5.61 -8.26
CA SER A 86 -3.49 7.05 -8.33
C SER A 86 -4.98 7.33 -8.55
N GLY A 87 -5.38 8.59 -8.36
CA GLY A 87 -6.77 9.02 -8.53
C GLY A 87 -7.72 8.43 -7.48
N MET A 88 -7.19 8.11 -6.30
CA MET A 88 -8.00 7.64 -5.18
C MET A 88 -8.74 8.81 -4.54
N LEU A 89 -9.98 8.58 -4.11
CA LEU A 89 -10.75 9.55 -3.34
C LEU A 89 -10.44 9.42 -1.85
N ASP A 90 -10.94 10.34 -1.04
CA ASP A 90 -10.85 10.22 0.41
C ASP A 90 -11.54 8.95 0.92
N GLY A 91 -10.87 8.22 1.80
CA GLY A 91 -11.38 6.97 2.37
C GLY A 91 -10.29 5.96 2.75
N SER A 92 -10.70 4.88 3.40
CA SER A 92 -9.84 3.74 3.70
C SER A 92 -9.92 2.70 2.59
N TYR A 93 -8.78 2.23 2.14
CA TYR A 93 -8.65 1.16 1.15
C TYR A 93 -7.78 0.06 1.71
N TYR A 94 -8.19 -1.20 1.52
CA TYR A 94 -7.46 -2.37 1.99
C TYR A 94 -6.87 -3.10 0.79
N TYR A 95 -5.60 -3.45 0.87
CA TYR A 95 -4.86 -4.13 -0.17
C TYR A 95 -4.34 -5.47 0.33
N ARG A 96 -4.48 -6.51 -0.48
CA ARG A 96 -3.89 -7.81 -0.22
C ARG A 96 -3.33 -8.40 -1.51
N VAL A 97 -2.26 -9.16 -1.37
CA VAL A 97 -1.59 -9.82 -2.50
C VAL A 97 -1.51 -11.31 -2.23
N ARG A 98 -1.60 -12.11 -3.29
CA ARG A 98 -1.27 -13.55 -3.27
C ARG A 98 -0.36 -13.89 -4.44
N ALA A 99 0.39 -14.96 -4.31
CA ALA A 99 1.32 -15.41 -5.33
C ALA A 99 0.95 -16.82 -5.80
N ARG A 100 1.31 -17.16 -7.02
CA ARG A 100 1.33 -18.54 -7.51
C ARG A 100 2.57 -18.75 -8.33
N GLN A 101 2.97 -20.00 -8.49
CA GLN A 101 4.16 -20.34 -9.22
C GLN A 101 3.85 -21.31 -10.35
N GLY A 102 4.00 -20.85 -11.60
CA GLY A 102 3.54 -21.62 -12.76
C GLY A 102 2.06 -22.00 -12.64
N GLU A 103 1.78 -23.29 -12.67
CA GLU A 103 0.43 -23.87 -12.55
C GLU A 103 0.07 -24.30 -11.13
N ALA A 104 0.91 -24.01 -10.13
CA ALA A 104 0.61 -24.29 -8.74
C ALA A 104 -0.64 -23.53 -8.27
N ALA A 105 -1.25 -24.04 -7.20
CA ALA A 105 -2.33 -23.34 -6.50
C ALA A 105 -1.84 -21.97 -6.00
N TRP A 106 -2.78 -21.03 -5.88
CA TRP A 106 -2.49 -19.75 -5.26
C TRP A 106 -2.16 -19.91 -3.77
N SER A 107 -1.18 -19.14 -3.30
CA SER A 107 -0.88 -19.03 -1.88
C SER A 107 -2.00 -18.31 -1.12
N THR A 108 -1.94 -18.42 0.20
CA THR A 108 -2.76 -17.62 1.11
C THR A 108 -2.54 -16.12 0.84
N TRP A 109 -3.57 -15.32 1.07
CA TRP A 109 -3.45 -13.86 0.99
C TRP A 109 -2.47 -13.33 2.02
N SER A 110 -1.72 -12.29 1.65
CA SER A 110 -0.89 -11.51 2.56
C SER A 110 -1.72 -10.87 3.67
N GLU A 111 -1.05 -10.44 4.73
CA GLU A 111 -1.65 -9.47 5.66
C GLU A 111 -2.15 -8.24 4.89
N PRO A 112 -3.37 -7.75 5.20
CA PRO A 112 -3.93 -6.62 4.50
C PRO A 112 -3.21 -5.33 4.91
N GLN A 113 -2.87 -4.52 3.91
CA GLN A 113 -2.32 -3.19 4.10
C GLN A 113 -3.44 -2.16 3.97
N GLU A 114 -3.63 -1.34 5.00
CA GLU A 114 -4.59 -0.22 4.99
C GLU A 114 -3.93 1.01 4.36
N LEU A 115 -4.63 1.67 3.45
CA LEU A 115 -4.25 2.94 2.87
C LEU A 115 -5.37 3.95 3.10
N VAL A 116 -5.12 4.89 3.99
CA VAL A 116 -6.05 5.98 4.31
C VAL A 116 -5.70 7.17 3.42
N VAL A 117 -6.65 7.59 2.60
CA VAL A 117 -6.49 8.76 1.74
C VAL A 117 -7.20 9.95 2.38
N THR A 118 -6.45 11.02 2.61
CA THR A 118 -6.96 12.30 3.13
C THR A 118 -6.38 13.46 2.31
N HIS A 119 -7.15 14.02 1.38
CA HIS A 119 -6.73 15.17 0.61
C HIS A 119 -6.63 16.40 1.51
N TRP A 120 -5.50 17.10 1.50
CA TRP A 120 -5.41 18.39 2.17
C TRP A 120 -6.44 19.35 1.60
N SER A 121 -7.26 19.92 2.48
CA SER A 121 -8.02 21.11 2.12
C SER A 121 -7.03 22.20 1.70
N ARG A 122 -7.30 22.82 0.55
CA ARG A 122 -6.49 23.89 -0.09
C ARG A 122 -6.32 25.15 0.80
N THR A 123 -6.77 25.09 2.03
CA THR A 123 -6.85 26.13 3.06
C THR A 123 -5.50 26.70 3.46
N ARG A 124 -4.40 25.93 3.33
CA ARG A 124 -3.04 26.45 3.60
C ARG A 124 -2.57 27.46 2.55
N ALA A 125 -2.82 27.18 1.27
CA ALA A 125 -2.49 28.10 0.18
C ALA A 125 -3.39 29.35 0.22
N LEU A 126 -4.67 29.18 0.53
CA LEU A 126 -5.60 30.30 0.74
C LEU A 126 -5.22 31.14 1.96
N GLY A 127 -4.74 30.52 3.04
CA GLY A 127 -4.21 31.23 4.20
C GLY A 127 -3.01 32.11 3.85
N LEU A 128 -2.04 31.57 3.10
CA LEU A 128 -0.87 32.35 2.64
C LEU A 128 -1.27 33.47 1.67
N MET A 129 -2.19 33.21 0.74
CA MET A 129 -2.73 34.26 -0.14
C MET A 129 -3.47 35.34 0.63
N ALA A 130 -4.29 34.98 1.62
CA ALA A 130 -5.02 35.95 2.43
C ALA A 130 -4.08 36.83 3.26
N VAL A 131 -3.04 36.24 3.86
CA VAL A 131 -2.00 36.99 4.56
C VAL A 131 -1.24 37.91 3.60
N GLY A 132 -0.84 37.41 2.42
CA GLY A 132 -0.19 38.22 1.40
C GLY A 132 -1.06 39.39 0.90
N ALA A 133 -2.35 39.14 0.67
CA ALA A 133 -3.32 40.16 0.27
C ALA A 133 -3.51 41.24 1.35
N LEU A 134 -3.57 40.85 2.63
CA LEU A 134 -3.64 41.79 3.75
C LEU A 134 -2.42 42.70 3.81
N VAL A 135 -1.21 42.13 3.69
CA VAL A 135 0.04 42.91 3.69
C VAL A 135 0.08 43.86 2.50
N PHE A 136 -0.31 43.38 1.31
CA PHE A 136 -0.38 44.21 0.10
C PHE A 136 -1.34 45.40 0.29
N LEU A 137 -2.55 45.14 0.80
CA LEU A 137 -3.52 46.19 1.08
C LEU A 137 -3.02 47.20 2.11
N ALA A 138 -2.30 46.75 3.14
CA ALA A 138 -1.69 47.63 4.13
C ALA A 138 -0.63 48.55 3.51
N ILE A 139 0.21 48.02 2.61
CA ILE A 139 1.20 48.82 1.88
C ILE A 139 0.52 49.87 0.99
N VAL A 140 -0.50 49.46 0.23
CA VAL A 140 -1.28 50.38 -0.64
C VAL A 140 -1.90 51.49 0.21
N PHE A 141 -2.50 51.14 1.35
CA PHE A 141 -3.08 52.11 2.27
C PHE A 141 -2.04 53.11 2.79
N VAL A 142 -0.83 52.65 3.16
CA VAL A 142 0.27 53.51 3.60
C VAL A 142 0.66 54.50 2.49
N VAL A 143 0.81 54.03 1.26
CA VAL A 143 1.18 54.88 0.11
C VAL A 143 0.11 55.94 -0.17
N LEU A 144 -1.16 55.56 -0.22
CA LEU A 144 -2.27 56.48 -0.50
C LEU A 144 -2.47 57.54 0.59
N ASN A 145 -2.23 57.21 1.85
CA ASN A 145 -2.34 58.18 2.94
C ASN A 145 -1.10 59.06 3.10
N GLY A 146 0.08 58.58 2.67
CA GLY A 146 1.31 59.37 2.67
C GLY A 146 1.26 60.57 1.73
N THR A 147 0.60 60.45 0.57
CA THR A 147 0.53 61.53 -0.44
C THR A 147 -0.44 62.66 -0.07
N ARG A 148 -1.35 62.43 0.88
CA ARG A 148 -2.39 63.42 1.26
C ARG A 148 -1.94 64.49 2.26
N LYS A 149 -0.73 64.39 2.83
CA LYS A 149 -0.26 65.29 3.91
C LYS A 149 0.66 66.43 3.47
N VAL A 150 0.76 66.71 2.17
CA VAL A 150 1.61 67.79 1.64
C VAL A 150 0.72 68.89 1.07
N GLU A 151 0.17 69.73 1.95
CA GLU A 151 -0.39 71.02 1.53
C GLU A 151 0.65 72.10 1.90
N PRO A 152 1.23 72.83 0.92
CA PRO A 152 2.18 73.90 1.21
C PRO A 152 1.46 75.12 1.79
N SER A 153 1.95 75.61 2.92
CA SER A 153 1.61 76.91 3.51
C SER A 153 2.21 78.06 2.74
#